data_AF-A0A3D3ID85-F1
#
_entry.id   AF-A0A3D3ID85-F1
#
_cell.length_a   1.000
_cell.length_b   1.000
_cell.length_c   1.000
_cell.angle_alpha   90.00
_cell.angle_beta   90.00
_cell.angle_gamma   90.00
#
_symmetry.space_group_name_H-M   'P 1'
#
loop_
_entity.id
_entity.type
_entity.pdbx_description
1 polymer ?
#
loop_
_entity_poly.entity_id
_entity_poly.type
_entity_poly.pdbx_seq_one_letter_code
_entity_poly.pdbx_strand_id
1 'polypeptide(L)'
;MMMKFLLAIISLFSFFNSSLGQEVKFSVCDNCWDPDSLGNHRAVVQVSTKGDAAKVTIPWRRRDVNPQDKTIVVHTENGELIENVSLGTISRESGEIFFEPEAGVGTYYIYYMKYMTVGRSNYPTVKYPPFQTNADASWLKKIRSAKAAKTSGIQSMDELNSFYPMEVIATQNEVSNLISKHKGNYIVFPENRLHPIKMPHDLPYRWIEKGVQNKLSDSAARGENFTYQLGVYASQQDLKNVNIEFSDLKNNAGG
;
A
#
# COMPACT_ATOMS: atom_id res chain seq x y z
N MET A 1 18.71 62.93 -21.39
CA MET A 1 17.72 62.78 -20.30
C MET A 1 16.56 61.95 -20.81
N MET A 2 16.57 60.63 -20.59
CA MET A 2 15.37 59.78 -20.49
C MET A 2 15.81 58.39 -20.05
N MET A 3 15.41 58.05 -18.83
CA MET A 3 15.79 56.87 -18.06
C MET A 3 14.87 55.71 -18.46
N LYS A 4 15.40 54.67 -19.10
CA LYS A 4 14.65 53.43 -19.35
C LYS A 4 14.86 52.48 -18.17
N PHE A 5 13.87 52.44 -17.28
CA PHE A 5 13.75 51.42 -16.25
C PHE A 5 13.43 50.07 -16.91
N LEU A 6 14.37 49.12 -16.84
CA LEU A 6 14.08 47.72 -17.13
C LEU A 6 13.53 47.09 -15.84
N LEU A 7 12.23 46.79 -15.79
CA LEU A 7 11.66 45.95 -14.75
C LEU A 7 12.08 44.49 -15.02
N ALA A 8 12.93 43.95 -14.15
CA ALA A 8 13.22 42.52 -14.10
C ALA A 8 12.07 41.81 -13.36
N ILE A 9 11.25 41.06 -14.10
CA ILE A 9 10.23 40.18 -13.53
C ILE A 9 10.93 38.89 -13.10
N ILE A 10 11.19 38.74 -11.80
CA ILE A 10 11.68 37.50 -11.20
C ILE A 10 10.47 36.57 -11.06
N SER A 11 10.29 35.66 -12.02
CA SER A 11 9.35 34.55 -11.92
C SER A 11 9.91 33.53 -10.92
N LEU A 12 9.36 33.53 -9.71
CA LEU A 12 9.63 32.53 -8.68
C LEU A 12 8.91 31.23 -9.06
N PHE A 13 9.53 30.42 -9.91
CA PHE A 13 9.08 29.05 -10.18
C PHE A 13 9.38 28.20 -8.94
N SER A 14 8.40 28.12 -8.04
CA SER A 14 8.38 27.13 -6.98
C SER A 14 8.26 25.74 -7.62
N PHE A 15 9.40 25.10 -7.86
CA PHE A 15 9.46 23.67 -8.13
C PHE A 15 8.96 22.93 -6.88
N PHE A 16 7.66 22.61 -6.87
CA PHE A 16 7.17 21.48 -6.08
C PHE A 16 7.84 20.24 -6.64
N ASN A 17 8.98 19.87 -6.05
CA ASN A 17 9.55 18.55 -6.22
C ASN A 17 8.57 17.56 -5.58
N SER A 18 7.58 17.12 -6.34
CA SER A 18 6.94 15.83 -6.07
C SER A 18 8.04 14.79 -6.29
N SER A 19 8.72 14.42 -5.21
CA SER A 19 9.53 13.20 -5.17
C SER A 19 8.57 12.06 -5.47
N LEU A 20 8.47 11.67 -6.74
CA LEU A 20 7.86 10.43 -7.16
C LEU A 20 8.73 9.32 -6.56
N GLY A 21 8.35 8.88 -5.36
CA GLY A 21 8.90 7.69 -4.76
C GLY A 21 8.73 6.54 -5.76
N GLN A 22 9.79 5.75 -5.94
CA GLN A 22 9.71 4.55 -6.75
C GLN A 22 8.54 3.70 -6.29
N GLU A 23 7.67 3.33 -7.23
CA GLU A 23 6.53 2.47 -6.96
C GLU A 23 7.03 1.12 -6.43
N VAL A 24 6.53 0.72 -5.27
CA VAL A 24 6.97 -0.51 -4.60
C VAL A 24 6.31 -1.70 -5.26
N LYS A 25 7.12 -2.68 -5.66
CA LYS A 25 6.64 -3.91 -6.28
C LYS A 25 5.97 -4.81 -5.23
N PHE A 26 4.76 -5.26 -5.51
CA PHE A 26 4.09 -6.33 -4.78
C PHE A 26 4.40 -7.68 -5.44
N SER A 27 4.75 -8.70 -4.65
CA SER A 27 4.95 -10.06 -5.16
C SER A 27 4.61 -11.12 -4.11
N VAL A 28 4.57 -12.38 -4.55
CA VAL A 28 4.47 -13.54 -3.66
C VAL A 28 5.87 -14.10 -3.40
N CYS A 29 6.08 -14.68 -2.22
CA CYS A 29 7.29 -15.43 -1.88
C CYS A 29 6.89 -16.76 -1.23
N ASP A 30 6.59 -17.75 -2.07
CA ASP A 30 6.08 -19.05 -1.62
C ASP A 30 7.08 -19.75 -0.69
N ASN A 31 6.60 -20.15 0.49
CA ASN A 31 7.36 -20.87 1.52
C ASN A 31 8.66 -20.19 1.97
N CYS A 32 8.75 -18.86 1.86
CA CYS A 32 9.95 -18.10 2.24
C CYS A 32 10.11 -17.90 3.76
N TRP A 33 9.05 -18.04 4.54
CA TRP A 33 9.06 -17.98 6.02
C TRP A 33 7.84 -18.70 6.59
N ASP A 34 7.84 -18.93 7.90
CA ASP A 34 6.70 -19.47 8.63
C ASP A 34 5.68 -18.36 8.99
N PRO A 35 4.47 -18.35 8.40
CA PRO A 35 3.47 -17.33 8.67
C PRO A 35 2.92 -17.37 10.10
N ASP A 36 2.93 -18.52 10.77
CA ASP A 36 2.51 -18.60 12.17
C ASP A 36 3.53 -17.92 13.10
N SER A 37 4.78 -17.80 12.64
CA SER A 37 5.85 -17.09 13.32
C SER A 37 5.94 -15.61 12.97
N LEU A 38 5.67 -15.19 11.72
CA LEU A 38 5.96 -13.81 11.27
C LEU A 38 4.77 -13.10 10.59
N GLY A 39 3.63 -13.76 10.45
CA GLY A 39 2.47 -13.27 9.72
C GLY A 39 2.61 -13.43 8.21
N ASN A 40 1.65 -12.90 7.46
CA ASN A 40 1.53 -13.19 6.02
C ASN A 40 2.25 -12.20 5.11
N HIS A 41 2.84 -11.14 5.67
CA HIS A 41 3.39 -10.04 4.89
C HIS A 41 4.71 -9.50 5.42
N ARG A 42 5.59 -9.11 4.48
CA ARG A 42 6.84 -8.40 4.76
C ARG A 42 7.15 -7.34 3.74
N ALA A 43 7.87 -6.31 4.16
CA ALA A 43 8.60 -5.42 3.26
C ALA A 43 10.05 -5.91 3.13
N VAL A 44 10.57 -5.88 1.91
CA VAL A 44 11.98 -6.10 1.62
C VAL A 44 12.67 -4.75 1.61
N VAL A 45 13.72 -4.61 2.41
CA VAL A 45 14.41 -3.34 2.65
C VAL A 45 15.90 -3.49 2.36
N GLN A 46 16.42 -2.59 1.55
CA GLN A 46 17.84 -2.50 1.24
C GLN A 46 18.50 -1.43 2.11
N VAL A 47 19.49 -1.83 2.90
CA VAL A 47 20.45 -0.92 3.52
C VAL A 47 21.67 -0.85 2.60
N SER A 48 21.98 0.34 2.08
CA SER A 48 23.11 0.55 1.15
C SER A 48 24.27 1.30 1.78
N THR A 49 24.11 1.82 2.98
CA THR A 49 25.13 2.62 3.67
C THR A 49 25.29 2.10 5.09
N LYS A 50 26.54 1.82 5.49
CA LYS A 50 26.86 1.42 6.87
C LYS A 50 26.54 2.56 7.84
N GLY A 51 25.97 2.21 8.99
CA GLY A 51 25.72 3.11 10.10
C GLY A 51 25.03 2.39 11.25
N ASP A 52 24.98 3.03 12.41
CA ASP A 52 24.45 2.42 13.64
C ASP A 52 22.90 2.36 13.67
N ALA A 53 22.23 3.06 12.75
CA ALA A 53 20.79 3.01 12.60
C ALA A 53 20.43 3.20 11.13
N ALA A 54 19.43 2.45 10.68
CA ALA A 54 18.79 2.60 9.38
C ALA A 54 17.38 3.17 9.57
N LYS A 55 16.93 4.00 8.63
CA LYS A 55 15.58 4.56 8.55
C LYS A 55 14.95 4.18 7.22
N VAL A 56 13.78 3.58 7.25
CA VAL A 56 12.99 3.27 6.04
C VAL A 56 11.57 3.77 6.19
N THR A 57 10.99 4.26 5.10
CA THR A 57 9.55 4.55 5.00
C THR A 57 8.94 3.56 4.02
N ILE A 58 8.10 2.66 4.52
CA ILE A 58 7.46 1.60 3.73
C ILE A 58 6.08 2.13 3.27
N PRO A 59 5.84 2.32 1.96
CA PRO A 59 4.53 2.75 1.45
C PRO A 59 3.57 1.55 1.28
N TRP A 60 3.24 0.89 2.39
CA TRP A 60 2.56 -0.41 2.40
C TRP A 60 1.08 -0.42 2.01
N ARG A 61 0.41 0.75 2.04
CA ARG A 61 -1.02 0.89 1.69
C ARG A 61 -1.94 -0.17 2.31
N ARG A 62 -1.91 -0.26 3.64
CA ARG A 62 -2.63 -1.21 4.48
C ARG A 62 -4.14 -0.93 4.55
N ARG A 63 -4.95 -1.98 4.35
CA ARG A 63 -6.41 -1.90 4.48
C ARG A 63 -6.92 -1.84 5.93
N ASP A 64 -6.18 -2.37 6.89
CA ASP A 64 -6.63 -2.44 8.27
C ASP A 64 -6.68 -1.07 8.98
N VAL A 65 -7.64 -0.88 9.88
CA VAL A 65 -8.06 0.45 10.39
C VAL A 65 -7.09 1.07 11.41
N ASN A 66 -6.23 0.28 12.06
CA ASN A 66 -5.26 0.78 13.05
C ASN A 66 -3.90 0.08 12.92
N PRO A 67 -3.10 0.40 11.90
CA PRO A 67 -1.83 -0.26 11.66
C PRO A 67 -0.79 -0.03 12.76
N GLN A 68 -0.90 1.08 13.49
CA GLN A 68 -0.04 1.47 14.62
C GLN A 68 -0.19 0.57 15.85
N ASP A 69 -1.34 -0.09 16.00
CA ASP A 69 -1.63 -0.94 17.15
C ASP A 69 -1.15 -2.39 16.94
N LYS A 70 -0.40 -2.65 15.86
CA LYS A 70 0.05 -3.99 15.49
C LYS A 70 1.56 -4.05 15.41
N THR A 71 2.12 -5.14 15.91
CA THR A 71 3.56 -5.34 15.97
C THR A 71 4.22 -5.36 14.59
N ILE A 72 5.48 -4.96 14.58
CA ILE A 72 6.40 -4.97 13.45
C ILE A 72 7.69 -5.60 13.95
N VAL A 73 8.21 -6.57 13.22
CA VAL A 73 9.48 -7.25 13.55
C VAL A 73 10.44 -7.15 12.38
N VAL A 74 11.72 -6.98 12.67
CA VAL A 74 12.77 -6.78 11.67
C VAL A 74 13.74 -7.94 11.76
N HIS A 75 14.04 -8.56 10.63
CA HIS A 75 15.03 -9.64 10.54
C HIS A 75 16.10 -9.31 9.50
N THR A 76 17.29 -9.88 9.70
CA THR A 76 18.32 -9.95 8.66
C THR A 76 17.89 -10.87 7.52
N GLU A 77 18.61 -10.85 6.40
CA GLU A 77 18.37 -11.77 5.28
C GLU A 77 18.46 -13.25 5.70
N ASN A 78 19.31 -13.56 6.68
CA ASN A 78 19.50 -14.91 7.21
C ASN A 78 18.45 -15.31 8.28
N GLY A 79 17.50 -14.41 8.59
CA GLY A 79 16.41 -14.69 9.53
C GLY A 79 16.71 -14.35 11.00
N GLU A 80 17.84 -13.70 11.30
CA GLU A 80 18.16 -13.27 12.67
C GLU A 80 17.32 -12.06 13.06
N LEU A 81 16.74 -12.06 14.26
CA LEU A 81 15.91 -10.97 14.77
C LEU A 81 16.78 -9.75 15.11
N ILE A 82 16.32 -8.56 14.73
CA ILE A 82 16.89 -7.27 15.17
C ILE A 82 16.08 -6.79 16.38
N GLU A 83 16.72 -6.70 17.54
CA GLU A 83 16.08 -6.25 18.79
C GLU A 83 15.91 -4.72 18.82
N ASN A 84 16.91 -3.99 18.32
CA ASN A 84 16.91 -2.54 18.28
C ASN A 84 16.03 -2.03 17.13
N VAL A 85 14.73 -1.91 17.41
CA VAL A 85 13.71 -1.39 16.51
C VAL A 85 12.91 -0.28 17.20
N SER A 86 12.67 0.80 16.46
CA SER A 86 11.81 1.90 16.88
C SER A 86 10.87 2.30 15.75
N LEU A 87 9.63 2.63 16.11
CA LEU A 87 8.62 3.07 15.16
C LEU A 87 8.54 4.60 15.16
N GLY A 88 8.57 5.19 13.96
CA GLY A 88 8.21 6.58 13.73
C GLY A 88 6.71 6.72 13.48
N THR A 89 6.34 7.53 12.48
CA THR A 89 4.94 7.65 12.06
C THR A 89 4.45 6.39 11.39
N ILE A 90 3.38 5.80 11.92
CA ILE A 90 2.69 4.63 11.36
C ILE A 90 1.28 5.05 10.95
N SER A 91 0.93 4.76 9.70
CA SER A 91 -0.38 5.06 9.10
C SER A 91 -0.80 3.93 8.16
N ARG A 92 -2.00 4.03 7.59
CA ARG A 92 -2.46 3.07 6.58
C ARG A 92 -1.67 3.20 5.28
N GLU A 93 -1.25 4.40 4.90
CA GLU A 93 -0.52 4.63 3.64
C GLU A 93 0.95 4.20 3.75
N SER A 94 1.60 4.51 4.88
CA SER A 94 3.00 4.20 5.10
C SER A 94 3.39 3.99 6.56
N GLY A 95 4.54 3.35 6.78
CA GLY A 95 5.18 3.24 8.09
C GLY A 95 6.66 3.64 8.07
N GLU A 96 7.04 4.52 8.98
CA GLU A 96 8.44 4.88 9.24
C GLU A 96 9.03 3.97 10.30
N ILE A 97 10.09 3.24 9.96
CA ILE A 97 10.74 2.25 10.82
C ILE A 97 12.23 2.59 10.94
N PHE A 98 12.73 2.56 12.16
CA PHE A 98 14.14 2.63 12.50
C PHE A 98 14.60 1.29 13.03
N PHE A 99 15.76 0.82 12.60
CA PHE A 99 16.33 -0.44 13.09
C PHE A 99 17.86 -0.39 13.09
N GLU A 100 18.50 -1.18 13.95
CA GLU A 100 19.96 -1.36 13.94
C GLU A 100 20.36 -2.37 12.86
N PRO A 101 21.11 -1.97 11.82
CA PRO A 101 21.52 -2.89 10.77
C PRO A 101 22.78 -3.65 11.22
N GLU A 102 22.67 -4.51 12.22
CA GLU A 102 23.80 -5.24 12.84
C GLU A 102 24.58 -6.10 11.82
N ALA A 103 23.88 -6.66 10.82
CA ALA A 103 24.49 -7.39 9.71
C ALA A 103 25.15 -6.47 8.65
N GLY A 104 25.11 -5.16 8.84
CA GLY A 104 25.70 -4.16 7.96
C GLY A 104 24.86 -3.85 6.71
N VAL A 105 25.54 -3.57 5.60
CA VAL A 105 24.90 -3.32 4.30
C VAL A 105 24.33 -4.62 3.76
N GLY A 106 23.06 -4.62 3.37
CA GLY A 106 22.39 -5.84 2.93
C GLY A 106 20.87 -5.72 2.91
N THR A 107 20.24 -6.86 2.69
CA THR A 107 18.78 -7.02 2.71
C THR A 107 18.29 -7.26 4.13
N TYR A 108 17.19 -6.61 4.48
CA TYR A 108 16.46 -6.81 5.72
C TYR A 108 14.99 -7.03 5.40
N TYR A 109 14.32 -7.81 6.24
CA TYR A 109 12.91 -8.12 6.12
C TYR A 109 12.15 -7.49 7.27
N ILE A 110 11.13 -6.68 6.96
CA ILE A 110 10.27 -6.06 7.95
C ILE A 110 8.89 -6.70 7.86
N TYR A 111 8.58 -7.56 8.80
CA TYR A 111 7.29 -8.24 8.87
C TYR A 111 6.28 -7.38 9.61
N TYR A 112 5.06 -7.36 9.09
CA TYR A 112 3.96 -6.57 9.65
C TYR A 112 2.67 -7.39 9.62
N MET A 113 1.69 -6.98 10.44
CA MET A 113 0.49 -7.79 10.67
C MET A 113 0.81 -9.22 11.12
N LYS A 114 1.89 -9.38 11.90
CA LYS A 114 2.14 -10.62 12.64
C LYS A 114 0.95 -10.90 13.53
N TYR A 115 0.38 -12.09 13.39
CA TYR A 115 -0.70 -12.54 14.24
C TYR A 115 -0.21 -13.60 15.24
N MET A 116 -1.09 -13.93 16.18
CA MET A 116 -1.02 -15.12 17.01
C MET A 116 -2.39 -15.76 17.03
N THR A 117 -2.42 -17.08 16.99
CA THR A 117 -3.65 -17.84 17.15
C THR A 117 -3.83 -18.16 18.63
N VAL A 118 -4.94 -17.72 19.20
CA VAL A 118 -5.33 -18.04 20.58
C VAL A 118 -6.65 -18.80 20.59
N GLY A 119 -6.95 -19.46 21.71
CA GLY A 119 -8.19 -20.24 21.85
C GLY A 119 -7.99 -21.72 21.58
N ARG A 120 -9.10 -22.46 21.43
CA ARG A 120 -9.07 -23.90 21.19
C ARG A 120 -8.76 -24.17 19.72
N SER A 121 -8.07 -25.29 19.44
CA SER A 121 -7.69 -25.68 18.08
C SER A 121 -8.88 -25.72 17.09
N ASN A 122 -10.08 -26.05 17.55
CA ASN A 122 -11.31 -26.07 16.75
C ASN A 122 -12.03 -24.71 16.62
N TYR A 123 -11.64 -23.70 17.40
CA TYR A 123 -12.16 -22.33 17.35
C TYR A 123 -11.03 -21.32 17.54
N PRO A 124 -10.07 -21.28 16.59
CA PRO A 124 -8.96 -20.36 16.67
C PRO A 124 -9.45 -18.91 16.54
N THR A 125 -8.89 -18.03 17.37
CA THR A 125 -9.08 -16.59 17.26
C THR A 125 -7.74 -15.95 16.92
N VAL A 126 -7.73 -15.17 15.84
CA VAL A 126 -6.55 -14.40 15.42
C VAL A 126 -6.45 -13.13 16.27
N LYS A 127 -5.30 -12.90 16.89
CA LYS A 127 -4.97 -11.65 17.58
C LYS A 127 -3.71 -11.03 16.97
N TYR A 128 -3.70 -9.71 16.88
CA TYR A 128 -2.52 -8.95 16.49
C TYR A 128 -1.96 -8.28 17.76
N PRO A 129 -0.79 -8.71 18.27
CA PRO A 129 -0.20 -8.09 19.44
C PRO A 129 0.28 -6.66 19.11
N PRO A 130 0.28 -5.75 20.10
CA PRO A 130 0.85 -4.42 19.92
C PRO A 130 2.37 -4.50 19.78
N PHE A 131 2.96 -3.45 19.19
CA PHE A 131 4.40 -3.31 19.17
C PHE A 131 4.95 -3.12 20.59
N GLN A 132 6.04 -3.83 20.90
CA GLN A 132 6.80 -3.67 22.12
C GLN A 132 8.25 -3.38 21.73
N THR A 133 8.83 -2.36 22.33
CA THR A 133 10.23 -2.00 22.07
C THR A 133 11.14 -2.60 23.13
N ASN A 134 12.13 -3.37 22.69
CA ASN A 134 13.28 -3.79 23.49
C ASN A 134 14.51 -2.94 23.19
N ALA A 135 14.32 -1.81 22.50
CA ALA A 135 15.42 -1.02 21.98
C ALA A 135 16.24 -0.39 23.11
N ASP A 136 17.55 -0.55 23.03
CA ASP A 136 18.49 0.02 23.98
C ASP A 136 18.41 1.55 23.99
N ALA A 137 18.37 2.14 25.19
CA ALA A 137 18.22 3.58 25.36
C ALA A 137 19.38 4.40 24.78
N SER A 138 20.58 3.80 24.67
CA SER A 138 21.73 4.42 24.00
C SER A 138 21.59 4.33 22.48
N TRP A 139 21.07 3.22 21.94
CA TRP A 139 20.78 3.08 20.51
C TRP A 139 19.70 4.07 20.04
N LEU A 140 18.65 4.28 20.85
CA LEU A 140 17.60 5.26 20.54
C LEU A 140 18.14 6.69 20.31
N LYS A 141 19.29 7.05 20.87
CA LYS A 141 19.93 8.36 20.61
C LYS A 141 20.53 8.45 19.20
N LYS A 142 20.92 7.31 18.61
CA LYS A 142 21.57 7.21 17.31
C LYS A 142 20.62 7.33 16.12
N ILE A 143 19.31 7.13 16.35
CA ILE A 143 18.29 7.21 15.28
C ILE A 143 18.24 8.58 14.60
N ARG A 144 18.68 9.65 15.30
CA ARG A 144 18.78 11.01 14.74
C ARG A 144 19.76 11.11 13.57
N SER A 145 20.75 10.22 13.53
CA SER A 145 21.75 10.11 12.47
C SER A 145 21.52 8.88 11.57
N ALA A 146 20.32 8.29 11.61
CA ALA A 146 20.00 7.09 10.86
C ALA A 146 20.22 7.29 9.36
N LYS A 147 20.80 6.26 8.73
CA LYS A 147 21.03 6.23 7.29
C LYS A 147 19.76 5.80 6.57
N ALA A 148 19.48 6.43 5.44
CA ALA A 148 18.32 6.06 4.64
C ALA A 148 18.49 4.63 4.10
N ALA A 149 17.46 3.81 4.30
CA ALA A 149 17.27 2.52 3.69
C ALA A 149 16.05 2.60 2.75
N LYS A 150 15.97 1.66 1.80
CA LYS A 150 15.00 1.72 0.71
C LYS A 150 14.12 0.48 0.70
N THR A 151 12.81 0.65 0.63
CA THR A 151 11.89 -0.45 0.35
C THR A 151 12.04 -0.88 -1.10
N SER A 152 12.44 -2.13 -1.33
CA SER A 152 12.60 -2.72 -2.67
C SER A 152 11.36 -3.50 -3.12
N GLY A 153 10.54 -3.96 -2.18
CA GLY A 153 9.30 -4.69 -2.48
C GLY A 153 8.46 -4.95 -1.24
N ILE A 154 7.22 -5.38 -1.46
CA ILE A 154 6.32 -5.92 -0.45
C ILE A 154 5.91 -7.32 -0.90
N GLN A 155 6.01 -8.27 0.01
CA GLN A 155 5.78 -9.68 -0.26
C GLN A 155 4.65 -10.22 0.60
N SER A 156 3.77 -11.02 0.00
CA SER A 156 2.90 -11.96 0.72
C SER A 156 3.49 -13.36 0.71
N MET A 157 3.06 -14.19 1.65
CA MET A 157 3.51 -15.59 1.74
C MET A 157 3.04 -16.47 0.58
N ASP A 158 1.86 -16.19 0.02
CA ASP A 158 1.24 -16.90 -1.11
C ASP A 158 0.22 -15.98 -1.82
N GLU A 159 -0.41 -16.47 -2.89
CA GLU A 159 -1.46 -15.74 -3.61
C GLU A 159 -2.75 -15.58 -2.80
N LEU A 160 -3.12 -16.58 -2.00
CA LEU A 160 -4.36 -16.57 -1.21
C LEU A 160 -4.37 -15.45 -0.16
N ASN A 161 -3.20 -15.19 0.42
CA ASN A 161 -2.96 -14.16 1.42
C ASN A 161 -2.49 -12.84 0.79
N SER A 162 -2.35 -12.73 -0.53
CA SER A 162 -1.99 -11.47 -1.18
C SER A 162 -3.13 -10.46 -1.05
N PHE A 163 -2.81 -9.25 -0.60
CA PHE A 163 -3.73 -8.11 -0.69
C PHE A 163 -3.69 -7.44 -2.06
N TYR A 164 -2.60 -7.61 -2.82
CA TYR A 164 -2.50 -6.98 -4.13
C TYR A 164 -3.31 -7.77 -5.16
N PRO A 165 -4.08 -7.10 -6.05
CA PRO A 165 -4.21 -5.65 -6.21
C PRO A 165 -5.46 -5.01 -5.56
N MET A 166 -6.42 -5.81 -5.06
CA MET A 166 -7.76 -5.32 -4.69
C MET A 166 -7.94 -4.94 -3.21
N GLU A 167 -6.93 -5.18 -2.38
CA GLU A 167 -6.93 -4.94 -0.93
C GLU A 167 -5.77 -4.02 -0.50
N VAL A 168 -5.18 -3.30 -1.46
CA VAL A 168 -4.16 -2.27 -1.28
C VAL A 168 -4.83 -0.91 -1.48
N ILE A 169 -4.76 -0.02 -0.48
CA ILE A 169 -5.50 1.25 -0.53
C ILE A 169 -4.84 2.29 -1.45
N ALA A 170 -5.66 3.07 -2.14
CA ALA A 170 -5.28 4.37 -2.65
C ALA A 170 -4.96 5.30 -1.47
N THR A 171 -3.96 6.16 -1.63
CA THR A 171 -3.68 7.22 -0.65
C THR A 171 -4.76 8.30 -0.70
N GLN A 172 -4.93 9.02 0.40
CA GLN A 172 -5.83 10.17 0.48
C GLN A 172 -5.49 11.22 -0.58
N ASN A 173 -4.20 11.41 -0.87
CA ASN A 173 -3.75 12.32 -1.92
C ASN A 173 -4.19 11.84 -3.32
N GLU A 174 -4.05 10.55 -3.62
CA GLU A 174 -4.51 9.98 -4.89
C GLU A 174 -6.03 10.04 -5.04
N VAL A 175 -6.78 9.72 -3.98
CA VAL A 175 -8.24 9.84 -3.96
C VAL A 175 -8.67 11.30 -4.19
N SER A 176 -8.05 12.26 -3.49
CA SER A 176 -8.35 13.69 -3.66
C SER A 176 -8.01 14.18 -5.07
N ASN A 177 -6.89 13.71 -5.63
CA ASN A 177 -6.49 14.02 -7.00
C ASN A 177 -7.45 13.42 -8.04
N LEU A 178 -7.98 12.22 -7.78
CA LEU A 178 -8.98 11.59 -8.63
C LEU A 178 -10.29 12.38 -8.62
N ILE A 179 -10.78 12.74 -7.42
CA ILE A 179 -12.01 13.48 -7.22
C ILE A 179 -11.93 14.88 -7.85
N SER A 180 -10.84 15.61 -7.62
CA SER A 180 -10.66 16.97 -8.16
C SER A 180 -10.68 17.03 -9.70
N LYS A 181 -10.29 15.93 -10.37
CA LYS A 181 -10.33 15.82 -11.83
C LYS A 181 -11.69 15.36 -12.35
N HIS A 182 -12.55 14.80 -11.50
CA HIS A 182 -13.84 14.25 -11.90
C HIS A 182 -14.99 15.23 -11.63
N LYS A 183 -15.71 15.60 -12.68
CA LYS A 183 -16.83 16.56 -12.60
C LYS A 183 -18.18 15.92 -12.29
N GLY A 184 -18.29 14.60 -12.37
CA GLY A 184 -19.54 13.87 -12.13
C GLY A 184 -19.81 13.65 -10.64
N ASN A 185 -21.07 13.34 -10.31
CA ASN A 185 -21.48 13.06 -8.93
C ASN A 185 -20.96 11.73 -8.40
N TYR A 186 -20.65 10.80 -9.29
CA TYR A 186 -20.12 9.49 -8.97
C TYR A 186 -19.12 9.02 -10.03
N ILE A 187 -18.25 8.10 -9.63
CA ILE A 187 -17.32 7.39 -10.51
C ILE A 187 -17.70 5.90 -10.50
N VAL A 188 -17.66 5.26 -11.66
CA VAL A 188 -17.89 3.82 -11.79
C VAL A 188 -16.57 3.14 -12.14
N PHE A 189 -16.26 2.06 -11.43
CA PHE A 189 -15.09 1.23 -11.67
C PHE A 189 -15.54 -0.20 -12.02
N PRO A 190 -15.47 -0.59 -13.30
CA PRO A 190 -15.76 -1.95 -13.69
C PRO A 190 -14.58 -2.88 -13.38
N GLU A 191 -14.85 -4.00 -12.71
CA GLU A 191 -13.89 -5.09 -12.50
C GLU A 191 -14.50 -6.44 -12.88
N ASN A 192 -13.65 -7.33 -13.40
CA ASN A 192 -14.03 -8.69 -13.77
C ASN A 192 -13.86 -9.67 -12.60
N ARG A 193 -14.28 -10.92 -12.83
CA ARG A 193 -14.16 -12.03 -11.86
C ARG A 193 -12.75 -12.28 -11.29
N LEU A 194 -11.69 -11.83 -11.97
CA LEU A 194 -10.31 -11.99 -11.51
C LEU A 194 -9.89 -10.92 -10.49
N HIS A 195 -10.66 -9.83 -10.37
CA HIS A 195 -10.35 -8.71 -9.49
C HIS A 195 -11.59 -8.30 -8.69
N PRO A 196 -12.15 -9.20 -7.87
CA PRO A 196 -13.36 -8.90 -7.11
C PRO A 196 -13.13 -7.68 -6.20
N ILE A 197 -14.14 -6.82 -6.10
CA ILE A 197 -14.15 -5.65 -5.23
C ILE A 197 -14.26 -6.14 -3.78
N LYS A 198 -13.22 -5.87 -2.98
CA LYS A 198 -13.11 -6.35 -1.59
C LYS A 198 -13.10 -5.25 -0.53
N MET A 199 -12.96 -3.98 -0.94
CA MET A 199 -12.87 -2.83 -0.03
C MET A 199 -14.08 -1.90 -0.19
N PRO A 200 -15.04 -1.90 0.75
CA PRO A 200 -16.25 -1.09 0.64
C PRO A 200 -16.06 0.37 1.07
N HIS A 201 -14.98 0.68 1.79
CA HIS A 201 -14.75 2.00 2.40
C HIS A 201 -13.53 2.73 1.85
N ASP A 202 -12.74 2.08 1.00
CA ASP A 202 -11.51 2.63 0.43
C ASP A 202 -11.47 2.31 -1.06
N LEU A 203 -10.88 3.22 -1.85
CA LEU A 203 -10.58 2.91 -3.25
C LEU A 203 -9.32 2.04 -3.31
N PRO A 204 -9.32 0.91 -4.03
CA PRO A 204 -8.09 0.16 -4.28
C PRO A 204 -7.11 0.97 -5.14
N TYR A 205 -5.83 0.84 -4.85
CA TYR A 205 -4.74 1.46 -5.59
C TYR A 205 -4.81 1.14 -7.09
N ARG A 206 -5.23 -0.09 -7.43
CA ARG A 206 -5.51 -0.53 -8.81
C ARG A 206 -6.38 0.44 -9.61
N TRP A 207 -7.39 1.04 -8.98
CA TRP A 207 -8.29 1.98 -9.67
C TRP A 207 -7.62 3.33 -9.94
N ILE A 208 -6.63 3.70 -9.14
CA ILE A 208 -5.77 4.86 -9.40
C ILE A 208 -4.84 4.56 -10.58
N GLU A 209 -4.21 3.39 -10.59
CA GLU A 209 -3.31 2.97 -11.68
C GLU A 209 -4.03 2.85 -13.03
N LYS A 210 -5.20 2.20 -13.05
CA LYS A 210 -6.01 2.06 -14.27
C LYS A 210 -6.65 3.39 -14.69
N GLY A 211 -6.83 4.33 -13.75
CA GLY A 211 -7.65 5.51 -13.94
C GLY A 211 -9.15 5.19 -14.11
N VAL A 212 -9.96 6.24 -14.32
CA VAL A 212 -11.41 6.08 -14.54
C VAL A 212 -11.65 5.37 -15.87
N GLN A 213 -12.35 4.22 -15.81
CA GLN A 213 -12.71 3.41 -16.97
C GLN A 213 -14.22 3.41 -17.16
N ASN A 214 -14.68 3.66 -18.39
CA ASN A 214 -16.09 3.61 -18.76
C ASN A 214 -16.46 2.36 -19.60
N LYS A 215 -15.55 1.38 -19.67
CA LYS A 215 -15.70 0.16 -20.45
C LYS A 215 -15.14 -1.03 -19.68
N LEU A 216 -15.77 -2.19 -19.85
CA LEU A 216 -15.25 -3.50 -19.47
C LEU A 216 -15.07 -4.32 -20.74
N SER A 217 -13.92 -4.96 -20.88
CA SER A 217 -13.63 -5.88 -21.98
C SER A 217 -12.99 -7.14 -21.42
N ASP A 218 -13.54 -8.29 -21.78
CA ASP A 218 -13.06 -9.60 -21.34
C ASP A 218 -13.50 -10.68 -22.32
N SER A 219 -12.99 -11.90 -22.14
CA SER A 219 -13.34 -13.07 -22.94
C SER A 219 -14.23 -14.02 -22.14
N ALA A 220 -15.27 -14.54 -22.79
CA ALA A 220 -16.13 -15.59 -22.26
C ALA A 220 -16.31 -16.68 -23.31
N ALA A 221 -16.30 -17.94 -22.88
CA ALA A 221 -16.65 -19.07 -23.72
C ALA A 221 -18.16 -19.12 -23.97
N ARG A 222 -18.56 -19.72 -25.09
CA ARG A 222 -19.99 -19.95 -25.36
C ARG A 222 -20.58 -20.86 -24.28
N GLY A 223 -21.64 -20.41 -23.61
CA GLY A 223 -22.27 -21.12 -22.51
C GLY A 223 -21.64 -20.88 -21.13
N GLU A 224 -20.59 -20.05 -21.04
CA GLU A 224 -20.01 -19.64 -19.76
C GLU A 224 -20.91 -18.61 -19.05
N ASN A 225 -21.04 -18.73 -17.73
CA ASN A 225 -21.58 -17.67 -16.89
C ASN A 225 -20.47 -16.66 -16.57
N PHE A 226 -20.48 -15.52 -17.25
CA PHE A 226 -19.53 -14.44 -17.01
C PHE A 226 -20.02 -13.50 -15.89
N THR A 227 -19.16 -13.19 -14.92
CA THR A 227 -19.47 -12.28 -13.82
C THR A 227 -18.52 -11.08 -13.79
N TYR A 228 -19.07 -9.93 -13.41
CA TYR A 228 -18.36 -8.67 -13.22
C TYR A 228 -19.01 -7.85 -12.10
N GLN A 229 -18.29 -6.83 -11.62
CA GLN A 229 -18.75 -5.91 -10.60
C GLN A 229 -18.57 -4.46 -11.06
N LEU A 230 -19.49 -3.60 -10.64
CA LEU A 230 -19.41 -2.15 -10.82
C LEU A 230 -19.25 -1.50 -9.45
N GLY A 231 -18.04 -1.02 -9.16
CA GLY A 231 -17.78 -0.21 -7.96
C GLY A 231 -18.28 1.20 -8.19
N VAL A 232 -19.26 1.66 -7.41
CA VAL A 232 -19.80 3.03 -7.50
C VAL A 232 -19.26 3.85 -6.33
N TYR A 233 -18.49 4.89 -6.66
CA TYR A 233 -17.95 5.83 -5.68
C TYR A 233 -18.67 7.17 -5.78
N ALA A 234 -19.33 7.59 -4.70
CA ALA A 234 -19.99 8.89 -4.57
C ALA A 234 -18.93 9.99 -4.40
N SER A 235 -18.57 10.67 -5.48
CA SER A 235 -17.39 11.56 -5.52
C SER A 235 -17.64 12.99 -5.09
N GLN A 236 -18.88 13.49 -5.22
CA GLN A 236 -19.22 14.89 -4.93
C GLN A 236 -20.37 15.04 -3.94
N GLN A 237 -21.28 14.05 -3.88
CA GLN A 237 -22.46 14.07 -3.03
C GLN A 237 -22.96 12.65 -2.78
N ASP A 238 -23.75 12.48 -1.71
CA ASP A 238 -24.43 11.23 -1.42
C ASP A 238 -25.34 10.80 -2.58
N LEU A 239 -25.28 9.52 -2.92
CA LEU A 239 -26.17 8.91 -3.91
C LEU A 239 -27.37 8.30 -3.20
N LYS A 240 -28.57 8.60 -3.71
CA LYS A 240 -29.83 8.04 -3.25
C LYS A 240 -30.53 7.36 -4.41
N ASN A 241 -31.26 6.27 -4.14
CA ASN A 241 -32.04 5.53 -5.14
C ASN A 241 -31.21 5.12 -6.37
N VAL A 242 -30.02 4.54 -6.15
CA VAL A 242 -29.16 4.05 -7.23
C VAL A 242 -29.86 2.89 -7.95
N ASN A 243 -30.15 3.08 -9.24
CA ASN A 243 -30.74 2.06 -10.10
C ASN A 243 -29.73 1.61 -11.16
N ILE A 244 -29.84 0.36 -11.57
CA ILE A 244 -29.06 -0.24 -12.66
C ILE A 244 -30.00 -0.75 -13.74
N GLU A 245 -29.70 -0.41 -14.98
CA GLU A 245 -30.44 -0.84 -16.17
C GLU A 245 -29.47 -1.51 -17.13
N PHE A 246 -29.93 -2.59 -17.76
CA PHE A 246 -29.14 -3.35 -18.73
C PHE A 246 -29.85 -3.33 -20.07
N SER A 247 -29.08 -3.07 -21.13
CA SER A 247 -29.53 -3.30 -22.50
C SER A 247 -29.11 -4.70 -22.96
N ASP A 248 -29.68 -5.13 -24.07
CA ASP A 248 -29.18 -6.30 -24.79
C ASP A 248 -27.71 -6.12 -25.19
N LEU A 249 -26.94 -7.21 -25.13
CA LEU A 249 -25.59 -7.27 -25.70
C LEU A 249 -25.71 -7.42 -27.21
N LYS A 250 -24.91 -6.65 -27.96
CA LYS A 250 -24.88 -6.69 -29.42
C LYS A 250 -23.50 -7.05 -29.92
N ASN A 251 -23.44 -7.91 -30.93
CA ASN A 251 -22.24 -8.18 -31.70
C ASN A 251 -22.02 -7.08 -32.77
N ASN A 252 -20.92 -7.17 -33.52
CA ASN A 252 -20.59 -6.20 -34.57
C ASN A 252 -21.59 -6.18 -35.74
N ALA A 253 -22.42 -7.21 -35.88
CA ALA A 253 -23.53 -7.28 -36.85
C ALA A 253 -24.87 -6.80 -36.26
N GLY A 254 -24.89 -6.30 -35.01
CA GLY A 254 -26.05 -5.68 -34.36
C GLY A 254 -27.06 -6.63 -33.73
N GLY A 255 -26.79 -7.94 -33.75
CA GLY A 255 -27.61 -8.97 -33.08
C GLY A 255 -26.95 -9.57 -31.85
#